data_AF-A0A369CJ83-F1
#
_entry.id   AF-A0A369CJ83-F1
#
_cell.length_a   1.000
_cell.length_b   1.000
_cell.length_c   1.000
_cell.angle_alpha   90.00
_cell.angle_beta   90.00
_cell.angle_gamma   90.00
#
_symmetry.space_group_name_H-M   'P 1'
#
loop_
_entity.id
_entity.type
_entity.pdbx_description
1 polymer ?
#
loop_
_entity_poly.entity_id
_entity_poly.type
_entity_poly.pdbx_seq_one_letter_code
_entity_poly.pdbx_strand_id
1 'polypeptide(L)'
;MYQDLFNSWTVNAEKMFAPSRKMADLTIASTEKLFALQMALTQGYFELGMKQLKSMLEVKDAESLKSFVSLQAEVAKNVSEKVMADAKAVADLNAEVGAEVQKLTQESLQSVVAPKARKAA
;
A
#
# COMPACT_ATOMS: atom_id res chain seq x y z
N MET A 1 -1.11 -11.42 -46.16
CA MET A 1 -2.48 -10.85 -46.10
C MET A 1 -3.34 -11.49 -45.01
N TYR A 2 -3.67 -12.80 -45.06
CA TYR A 2 -4.46 -13.44 -44.00
C TYR A 2 -3.70 -13.59 -42.67
N GLN A 3 -2.39 -13.90 -42.71
CA GLN A 3 -1.54 -13.88 -41.51
C GLN A 3 -1.40 -12.49 -40.90
N ASP A 4 -1.27 -11.44 -41.71
CA ASP A 4 -1.20 -10.06 -41.22
C ASP A 4 -2.52 -9.60 -40.58
N LEU A 5 -3.66 -10.01 -41.15
CA LEU A 5 -4.98 -9.77 -40.58
C LEU A 5 -5.15 -10.51 -39.24
N PHE A 6 -4.75 -11.78 -39.17
CA PHE A 6 -4.80 -12.56 -37.94
C PHE A 6 -3.90 -11.99 -36.84
N ASN A 7 -2.64 -11.65 -37.17
CA ASN A 7 -1.69 -11.03 -36.23
C ASN A 7 -2.16 -9.63 -35.79
N SER A 8 -2.73 -8.84 -36.68
CA SER A 8 -3.28 -7.52 -36.30
C SER A 8 -4.50 -7.67 -35.38
N TRP A 9 -5.32 -8.70 -35.57
CA TRP A 9 -6.48 -8.97 -34.73
C TRP A 9 -6.06 -9.44 -33.33
N THR A 10 -5.14 -10.40 -33.22
CA THR A 10 -4.62 -10.87 -31.92
C THR A 10 -3.91 -9.75 -31.15
N VAL A 11 -3.02 -8.99 -31.81
CA VAL A 11 -2.30 -7.86 -31.20
C VAL A 11 -3.25 -6.75 -30.76
N ASN A 12 -4.31 -6.48 -31.51
CA ASN A 12 -5.32 -5.49 -31.12
C ASN A 12 -6.21 -6.00 -29.98
N ALA A 13 -6.56 -7.29 -29.95
CA ALA A 13 -7.31 -7.89 -28.85
C ALA A 13 -6.51 -7.83 -27.54
N GLU A 14 -5.23 -8.21 -27.54
CA GLU A 14 -4.35 -8.10 -26.36
C GLU A 14 -4.24 -6.66 -25.85
N LYS A 15 -4.11 -5.67 -26.74
CA LYS A 15 -4.06 -4.25 -26.36
C LYS A 15 -5.37 -3.74 -25.75
N MET A 16 -6.52 -4.25 -26.19
CA MET A 16 -7.82 -3.85 -25.63
C MET A 16 -8.07 -4.45 -24.24
N PHE A 17 -7.55 -5.64 -23.94
CA PHE A 17 -7.73 -6.29 -22.63
C PHE A 17 -6.57 -6.02 -21.64
N ALA A 18 -5.44 -5.48 -22.10
CA ALA A 18 -4.30 -5.15 -21.22
C ALA A 18 -4.65 -4.17 -20.08
N PRO A 19 -5.44 -3.10 -20.29
CA PRO A 19 -5.82 -2.18 -19.21
C PRO A 19 -6.64 -2.84 -18.09
N SER A 20 -7.59 -3.72 -18.44
CA SER A 20 -8.41 -4.39 -17.43
C SER A 20 -7.60 -5.39 -16.61
N ARG A 21 -6.66 -6.12 -17.24
CA ARG A 21 -5.74 -7.00 -16.52
C ARG A 21 -4.82 -6.22 -15.58
N LYS A 22 -4.22 -5.12 -16.04
CA LYS A 22 -3.39 -4.27 -15.20
C LYS A 22 -4.15 -3.65 -14.02
N MET A 23 -5.43 -3.30 -14.21
CA MET A 23 -6.29 -2.81 -13.13
C MET A 23 -6.62 -3.91 -12.10
N ALA A 24 -6.82 -5.16 -12.55
CA ALA A 24 -6.99 -6.31 -11.67
C ALA A 24 -5.70 -6.56 -10.86
N ASP A 25 -4.54 -6.55 -11.51
CA ASP A 25 -3.23 -6.70 -10.85
C ASP A 25 -3.01 -5.60 -9.80
N LEU A 26 -3.33 -4.35 -10.12
CA LEU A 26 -3.28 -3.22 -9.19
C LEU A 26 -4.18 -3.43 -7.97
N THR A 27 -5.41 -3.90 -8.17
CA THR A 27 -6.35 -4.20 -7.07
C THR A 27 -5.81 -5.28 -6.14
N ILE A 28 -5.24 -6.35 -6.71
CA ILE A 28 -4.63 -7.44 -5.95
C ILE A 28 -3.44 -6.90 -5.14
N ALA A 29 -2.51 -6.20 -5.77
CA ALA A 29 -1.34 -5.63 -5.11
C ALA A 29 -1.72 -4.63 -4.01
N SER A 30 -2.72 -3.78 -4.25
CA SER A 30 -3.24 -2.84 -3.26
C SER A 30 -3.81 -3.56 -2.05
N THR A 31 -4.53 -4.67 -2.29
CA THR A 31 -5.12 -5.51 -1.25
C THR A 31 -4.04 -6.21 -0.43
N GLU A 32 -3.02 -6.78 -1.07
CA GLU A 32 -1.86 -7.37 -0.38
C GLU A 32 -1.15 -6.35 0.51
N LYS A 33 -0.91 -5.14 0.01
CA LYS A 33 -0.28 -4.06 0.79
C LYS A 33 -1.15 -3.62 1.97
N LEU A 34 -2.47 -3.52 1.79
CA LEU A 34 -3.41 -3.24 2.87
C LEU A 34 -3.36 -4.31 3.95
N PHE A 35 -3.34 -5.59 3.58
CA PHE A 35 -3.21 -6.69 4.55
C PHE A 35 -1.86 -6.66 5.27
N ALA A 36 -0.77 -6.42 4.55
CA ALA A 36 0.56 -6.29 5.14
C ALA A 36 0.61 -5.12 6.15
N LEU A 37 0.03 -3.98 5.80
CA LEU A 37 -0.11 -2.84 6.70
C LEU A 37 -0.94 -3.22 7.94
N GLN A 38 -2.11 -3.83 7.75
CA GLN A 38 -2.97 -4.24 8.87
C GLN A 38 -2.25 -5.20 9.84
N MET A 39 -1.48 -6.15 9.31
CA MET A 39 -0.65 -7.06 10.11
C MET A 39 0.45 -6.34 10.87
N ALA A 40 1.17 -5.43 10.22
CA ALA A 40 2.23 -4.64 10.86
C ALA A 40 1.68 -3.74 11.98
N LEU A 41 0.51 -3.13 11.75
CA LEU A 41 -0.19 -2.34 12.76
C LEU A 41 -0.52 -3.21 13.97
N THR A 42 -1.19 -4.35 13.76
CA THR A 42 -1.57 -5.29 14.83
C THR A 42 -0.36 -5.79 15.62
N GLN A 43 0.71 -6.21 14.95
CA GLN A 43 1.96 -6.63 15.59
C GLN A 43 2.53 -5.51 16.46
N GLY A 44 2.64 -4.29 15.92
CA GLY A 44 3.20 -3.17 16.66
C GLY A 44 2.38 -2.79 17.91
N TYR A 45 1.05 -2.85 17.85
CA TYR A 45 0.20 -2.59 19.03
C TYR A 45 0.28 -3.73 20.04
N PHE A 46 0.37 -4.98 19.58
CA PHE A 46 0.59 -6.13 20.45
C PHE A 46 1.92 -6.03 21.19
N GLU A 47 3.00 -5.65 20.50
CA GLU A 47 4.31 -5.42 21.12
C GLU A 47 4.28 -4.31 22.17
N LEU A 48 3.57 -3.20 21.89
CA LEU A 48 3.38 -2.12 22.85
C LEU A 48 2.66 -2.61 24.12
N GLY A 49 1.57 -3.37 23.96
CA GLY A 49 0.83 -3.97 25.07
C GLY A 49 1.68 -4.96 25.88
N MET A 50 2.45 -5.82 25.20
CA MET A 50 3.35 -6.76 25.86
C MET A 50 4.49 -6.07 26.62
N LYS A 51 5.04 -4.98 26.08
CA LYS A 51 6.01 -4.14 26.82
C LYS A 51 5.38 -3.56 28.07
N GLN A 52 4.19 -2.98 27.97
CA GLN A 52 3.49 -2.40 29.12
C GLN A 52 3.15 -3.45 30.19
N LEU A 53 2.72 -4.64 29.77
CA LEU A 53 2.44 -5.76 30.68
C LEU A 53 3.70 -6.17 31.44
N LYS A 54 4.84 -6.32 30.75
CA LYS A 54 6.13 -6.64 31.39
C LYS A 54 6.52 -5.57 32.41
N SER A 55 6.42 -4.29 32.05
CA SER A 55 6.71 -3.18 32.96
C SER A 55 5.80 -3.18 34.19
N MET A 56 4.54 -3.60 34.04
CA MET A 56 3.61 -3.71 35.17
C MET A 56 3.97 -4.88 36.10
N LEU A 57 4.41 -6.02 35.56
CA LEU A 57 4.84 -7.19 36.34
C LEU A 57 6.13 -6.92 37.14
N GLU A 58 6.91 -5.92 36.75
CA GLU A 58 8.12 -5.48 37.47
C GLU A 58 7.80 -4.62 38.71
N VAL A 59 6.58 -4.14 38.86
CA VAL A 59 6.14 -3.38 40.03
C VAL A 59 5.91 -4.32 41.22
N LYS A 60 6.74 -4.17 42.26
CA LYS A 60 6.73 -5.03 43.47
C LYS A 60 6.50 -4.26 44.77
N ASP A 61 6.66 -2.94 44.73
CA ASP A 61 6.64 -2.04 45.88
C ASP A 61 6.40 -0.58 45.46
N ALA A 62 6.35 0.34 46.43
CA ALA A 62 6.09 1.76 46.17
C ALA A 62 7.20 2.46 45.34
N GLU A 63 8.45 1.99 45.40
CA GLU A 63 9.59 2.57 44.68
C GLU A 63 9.56 2.18 43.19
N SER A 64 9.32 0.90 42.92
CA SER A 64 9.07 0.38 41.56
C SER A 64 7.80 0.96 40.94
N LEU A 65 6.76 1.22 41.75
CA LEU A 65 5.56 1.93 41.28
C LEU A 65 5.88 3.38 40.87
N LYS A 66 6.66 4.12 41.66
CA LYS A 66 7.09 5.48 41.32
C LYS A 66 7.90 5.50 40.02
N SER A 67 8.77 4.50 39.84
CA SER A 67 9.56 4.33 38.62
C SER A 67 8.65 4.05 37.41
N PHE A 68 7.70 3.14 37.54
CA PHE A 68 6.70 2.85 36.51
C PHE A 68 5.90 4.10 36.09
N VAL A 69 5.42 4.88 37.07
CA VAL A 69 4.69 6.14 36.78
C VAL A 69 5.59 7.16 36.06
N SER A 70 6.87 7.24 36.43
CA SER A 70 7.82 8.16 35.79
C SER A 70 8.07 7.80 34.32
N LEU A 71 7.97 6.53 33.96
CA LEU A 71 8.12 6.03 32.58
C LEU A 71 6.86 6.23 31.72
N GLN A 72 5.71 6.57 32.29
CA GLN A 72 4.46 6.72 31.52
C GLN A 72 4.52 7.86 30.49
N ALA A 73 5.31 8.90 30.75
CA ALA A 73 5.55 9.96 29.76
C ALA A 73 6.26 9.42 28.51
N GLU A 74 7.19 8.48 28.68
CA GLU A 74 7.90 7.82 27.58
C GLU A 74 6.99 6.84 26.83
N VAL A 75 6.14 6.10 27.54
CA VAL A 75 5.10 5.27 26.92
C VAL A 75 4.17 6.13 26.06
N ALA A 76 3.69 7.26 26.58
CA ALA A 76 2.84 8.18 25.84
C ALA A 76 3.54 8.73 24.59
N LYS A 77 4.82 9.08 24.70
CA LYS A 77 5.65 9.51 23.56
C LYS A 77 5.74 8.40 22.50
N ASN A 78 6.07 7.17 22.90
CA ASN A 78 6.19 6.03 21.99
C ASN A 78 4.86 5.73 21.27
N VAL A 79 3.73 5.81 21.97
CA VAL A 79 2.40 5.67 21.36
C VAL A 79 2.15 6.78 20.35
N SER A 80 2.47 8.04 20.68
CA SER A 80 2.29 9.18 19.79
C SER A 80 3.13 9.04 18.51
N GLU A 81 4.40 8.67 18.65
CA GLU A 81 5.29 8.41 17.52
C GLU A 81 4.76 7.27 16.63
N LYS A 82 4.26 6.19 17.26
CA LYS A 82 3.66 5.08 16.52
C LYS A 82 2.42 5.51 15.74
N VAL A 83 1.52 6.28 16.36
CA VAL A 83 0.32 6.80 15.67
C VAL A 83 0.69 7.67 14.47
N MET A 84 1.71 8.54 14.61
CA MET A 84 2.21 9.35 13.49
C MET A 84 2.81 8.49 12.38
N ALA A 85 3.57 7.45 12.73
CA ALA A 85 4.15 6.52 11.76
C ALA A 85 3.06 5.72 11.03
N ASP A 86 2.06 5.22 11.76
CA ASP A 86 0.91 4.50 11.20
C ASP A 86 0.13 5.40 10.22
N ALA A 87 -0.12 6.66 10.59
CA ALA A 87 -0.79 7.63 9.73
C ALA A 87 0.01 7.91 8.45
N LYS A 88 1.34 8.03 8.56
CA LYS A 88 2.22 8.18 7.41
C LYS A 88 2.18 6.94 6.50
N ALA A 89 2.20 5.73 7.05
CA ALA A 89 2.13 4.50 6.27
C ALA A 89 0.83 4.39 5.46
N VAL A 90 -0.30 4.77 6.05
CA VAL A 90 -1.60 4.85 5.34
C VAL A 90 -1.55 5.90 4.23
N ALA A 91 -1.01 7.09 4.50
CA ALA A 91 -0.91 8.16 3.51
C ALA A 91 -0.02 7.76 2.33
N ASP A 92 1.11 7.12 2.61
CA ASP A 92 2.06 6.65 1.60
C ASP A 92 1.40 5.58 0.70
N LEU A 93 0.66 4.63 1.28
CA LEU A 93 -0.07 3.61 0.51
C LEU A 93 -1.14 4.24 -0.40
N ASN A 94 -1.91 5.21 0.12
CA ASN A 94 -2.91 5.91 -0.68
C ASN A 94 -2.28 6.69 -1.85
N ALA A 95 -1.14 7.35 -1.60
CA ALA A 95 -0.41 8.09 -2.63
C ALA A 95 0.12 7.15 -3.72
N GLU A 96 0.66 5.98 -3.33
CA GLU A 96 1.17 4.98 -4.25
C GLU A 96 0.07 4.42 -5.16
N VAL A 97 -1.04 3.95 -4.58
CA VAL A 97 -2.18 3.43 -5.35
C VAL A 97 -2.72 4.50 -6.30
N GLY A 98 -2.86 5.75 -5.84
CA GLY A 98 -3.28 6.87 -6.67
C GLY A 98 -2.34 7.13 -7.86
N ALA A 99 -1.03 7.08 -7.63
CA ALA A 99 -0.03 7.24 -8.68
C ALA A 99 -0.08 6.09 -9.71
N GLU A 100 -0.27 4.84 -9.26
CA GLU A 100 -0.41 3.68 -10.13
C GLU A 100 -1.67 3.77 -11.01
N VAL A 101 -2.82 4.19 -10.45
CA VAL A 101 -4.05 4.43 -11.22
C VAL A 101 -3.84 5.52 -12.29
N GLN A 102 -3.19 6.64 -11.93
CA GLN A 102 -2.89 7.71 -12.88
C GLN A 102 -2.01 7.22 -14.02
N LYS A 103 -0.97 6.44 -13.70
CA LYS A 103 -0.07 5.84 -14.68
C LYS A 103 -0.82 4.90 -15.64
N LEU A 104 -1.67 4.00 -15.11
CA LEU A 104 -2.47 3.10 -15.94
C LEU A 104 -3.42 3.86 -16.88
N THR A 105 -4.00 4.97 -16.39
CA THR A 105 -4.87 5.82 -17.20
C THR A 105 -4.09 6.49 -18.35
N GLN A 106 -2.89 7.02 -18.06
CA GLN A 106 -2.02 7.61 -19.08
C GLN A 106 -1.55 6.58 -20.12
N GLU A 107 -1.15 5.38 -19.69
CA GLU A 107 -0.76 4.28 -20.59
C GLU A 107 -1.93 3.83 -21.49
N SER A 108 -3.15 3.79 -20.94
CA SER A 108 -4.36 3.43 -21.70
C SER A 108 -4.73 4.50 -22.73
N LEU A 109 -4.58 5.77 -22.41
CA LEU A 109 -4.77 6.85 -23.38
C LEU A 109 -3.72 6.78 -24.51
N GLN A 110 -2.46 6.51 -24.19
CA GLN A 110 -1.41 6.36 -25.21
C GLN A 110 -1.62 5.15 -26.13
N SER A 111 -2.16 4.05 -25.61
CA SER A 111 -2.42 2.83 -26.40
C SER A 111 -3.61 2.98 -27.36
N VAL A 112 -4.59 3.82 -27.01
CA VAL A 112 -5.77 4.12 -27.84
C VAL A 112 -5.50 5.26 -28.84
N VAL A 113 -4.62 6.21 -28.51
CA VAL A 113 -4.36 7.42 -29.30
C VAL A 113 -3.24 7.25 -30.35
N ALA A 114 -2.61 6.08 -30.49
CA ALA A 114 -1.66 5.84 -31.60
C ALA A 114 -2.39 5.95 -32.96
N PRO A 115 -2.26 7.07 -33.71
CA PRO A 115 -3.07 7.28 -34.89
C PRO A 115 -2.46 6.48 -36.03
N LYS A 116 -3.33 5.79 -36.80
CA LYS A 116 -3.04 5.45 -38.19
C LYS A 116 -2.79 6.74 -38.97
N ALA A 117 -1.56 7.24 -38.97
CA ALA A 117 -1.05 8.04 -40.07
C ALA A 117 -0.75 7.09 -41.24
N ARG A 118 -1.80 6.50 -41.83
CA ARG A 118 -1.68 5.88 -43.15
C ARG A 118 -1.53 7.04 -44.13
N LYS A 119 -0.29 7.32 -44.53
CA LYS A 119 0.04 8.21 -45.64
C LYS A 119 -0.90 7.88 -46.81
N ALA A 120 -1.67 8.88 -47.21
CA ALA A 120 -2.23 8.92 -48.55
C ALA A 120 -1.04 9.18 -49.51
N ALA A 121 -0.70 8.19 -50.32
CA ALA A 121 0.06 8.29 -51.56
C ALA A 121 -0.23 7.02 -52.37
#